data_AF-A0A7Y7B9H9-F1
#
_entry.id   AF-A0A7Y7B9H9-F1
#
_cell.length_a   1.000
_cell.length_b   1.000
_cell.length_c   1.000
_cell.angle_alpha   90.00
_cell.angle_beta   90.00
_cell.angle_gamma   90.00
#
_symmetry.space_group_name_H-M   'P 1'
#
loop_
_entity.id
_entity.type
_entity.pdbx_description
1 polymer ?
#
loop_
_entity_poly.entity_id
_entity_poly.type
_entity_poly.pdbx_seq_one_letter_code
_entity_poly.pdbx_strand_id
1 'polypeptide(L)'
;MAEPNGLRAEAGSAPPVTAVGRLAVAAEGRGGRPYGPAHRDGAHGPGCGPAQSSRRNGGQPELPETRKPRTLPAWVLALPPLAVLGLVFLYPLALVARQSLSPDGSGGGSPSLAAYGDVLGQAAFRQALRTTVLIATGSTAGAVILGFVLAIVIAFVPFPGGKALARFIDVFLSFPSFLITLALLFIYGTVGMANGLWTDALGGTGPFDFLHTPWGVLLAEITYFTPFVMRPLLAAFSQIETAQLEAAASLGAKAPRIVRQVILPEALPSLAAGGSLVLVMCLNEFGIVLFTGAKGVTTLPTLVYGKAVLDGDYTSACVVAVVNIVLSVGLYGLYRLLLSRTRPAGGPRARA
;
A
#
# COMPACT_ATOMS: atom_id res chain seq x y z
N MET A 1 30.48 51.61 43.53
CA MET A 1 31.65 51.00 42.88
C MET A 1 31.10 50.09 41.79
N ALA A 2 30.91 50.64 40.59
CA ALA A 2 30.24 49.98 39.48
C ALA A 2 30.82 50.55 38.18
N GLU A 3 31.57 49.71 37.45
CA GLU A 3 31.75 49.81 36.00
C GLU A 3 32.13 48.43 35.45
N PRO A 4 31.80 48.15 34.17
CA PRO A 4 31.66 46.82 33.62
C PRO A 4 32.87 46.38 32.80
N ASN A 5 33.15 45.08 32.77
CA ASN A 5 34.16 44.52 31.86
C ASN A 5 33.46 43.73 30.75
N GLY A 6 33.63 44.20 29.52
CA GLY A 6 33.12 43.57 28.32
C GLY A 6 33.97 42.36 27.93
N LEU A 7 33.29 41.30 27.52
CA LEU A 7 33.85 40.32 26.60
C LEU A 7 32.79 39.99 25.54
N ARG A 8 32.99 40.57 24.36
CA ARG A 8 32.54 39.99 23.09
C ARG A 8 33.42 38.77 22.82
N ALA A 9 32.81 37.62 22.55
CA ALA A 9 33.47 36.48 21.94
C ALA A 9 32.51 35.75 20.99
N GLU A 10 32.89 35.79 19.71
CA GLU A 10 32.77 34.71 18.73
C GLU A 10 31.36 34.23 18.35
N ALA A 11 30.83 34.85 17.30
CA ALA A 11 29.81 34.26 16.44
C ALA A 11 30.42 33.06 15.69
N GLY A 12 30.19 31.85 16.19
CA GLY A 12 30.49 30.60 15.51
C GLY A 12 29.59 30.42 14.29
N SER A 13 30.18 30.58 13.12
CA SER A 13 29.63 30.31 11.80
C SER A 13 29.06 28.89 11.67
N ALA A 14 27.80 28.79 11.25
CA ALA A 14 27.17 27.55 10.81
C ALA A 14 27.90 26.99 9.55
N PRO A 15 28.08 25.67 9.42
CA PRO A 15 28.78 25.09 8.27
C PRO A 15 27.92 25.17 7.00
N PRO A 16 28.53 25.46 5.82
CA PRO A 16 27.80 25.60 4.57
C PRO A 16 27.40 24.25 3.95
N VAL A 17 26.17 24.22 3.43
CA VAL A 17 25.54 23.17 2.63
C VAL A 17 26.34 22.95 1.34
N THR A 18 27.41 22.15 1.42
CA THR A 18 28.30 21.90 0.26
C THR A 18 28.77 20.45 0.18
N ALA A 19 28.06 19.52 0.82
CA ALA A 19 28.49 18.12 0.96
C ALA A 19 27.70 17.10 0.12
N VAL A 20 26.69 17.52 -0.66
CA VAL A 20 25.81 16.58 -1.39
C VAL A 20 26.33 16.24 -2.81
N GLY A 21 27.24 17.04 -3.39
CA GLY A 21 27.69 16.86 -4.77
C GLY A 21 28.98 16.07 -5.03
N ARG A 22 29.70 15.58 -4.00
CA ARG A 22 31.08 15.04 -4.19
C ARG A 22 31.29 13.55 -3.93
N LEU A 23 30.26 12.77 -3.65
CA LEU A 23 30.42 11.33 -3.34
C LEU A 23 29.90 10.35 -4.41
N ALA A 24 29.40 10.84 -5.55
CA ALA A 24 28.89 9.99 -6.63
C ALA A 24 29.93 9.56 -7.68
N VAL A 25 31.21 9.97 -7.56
CA VAL A 25 32.26 9.71 -8.58
C VAL A 25 33.22 8.57 -8.18
N ALA A 26 33.01 7.89 -7.04
CA ALA A 26 33.98 6.92 -6.51
C ALA A 26 33.64 5.42 -6.74
N ALA A 27 32.63 5.08 -7.53
CA ALA A 27 32.19 3.69 -7.70
C ALA A 27 32.42 3.08 -9.10
N GLU A 28 33.04 3.83 -10.03
CA GLU A 28 33.19 3.41 -11.43
C GLU A 28 34.66 3.18 -11.76
N GLY A 29 35.18 2.03 -11.34
CA GLY A 29 36.58 1.69 -11.60
C GLY A 29 36.98 0.35 -11.04
N ARG A 30 36.65 -0.74 -11.76
CA ARG A 30 37.40 -2.02 -11.77
C ARG A 30 36.74 -3.00 -12.75
N GLY A 31 37.43 -3.26 -13.87
CA GLY A 31 37.03 -4.31 -14.82
C GLY A 31 37.78 -4.25 -16.15
N GLY A 32 39.11 -4.20 -16.11
CA GLY A 32 39.96 -4.19 -17.30
C GLY A 32 40.46 -5.59 -17.71
N ARG A 33 40.25 -5.90 -19.00
CA ARG A 33 41.13 -6.64 -19.95
C ARG A 33 41.26 -8.18 -19.83
N PRO A 34 41.76 -8.91 -20.87
CA PRO A 34 42.24 -8.46 -22.19
C PRO A 34 41.71 -9.21 -23.44
N TYR A 35 41.96 -8.57 -24.58
CA TYR A 35 41.99 -9.08 -25.96
C TYR A 35 42.94 -10.28 -26.15
N GLY A 36 42.54 -11.23 -27.01
CA GLY A 36 43.43 -12.22 -27.62
C GLY A 36 43.65 -11.92 -29.12
N PRO A 37 44.87 -12.04 -29.66
CA PRO A 37 45.13 -11.81 -31.08
C PRO A 37 45.22 -13.14 -31.85
N ALA A 38 44.71 -13.19 -33.08
CA ALA A 38 45.23 -14.09 -34.11
C ALA A 38 44.65 -13.74 -35.48
N HIS A 39 45.44 -13.07 -36.31
CA HIS A 39 45.23 -13.09 -37.76
C HIS A 39 46.57 -13.07 -38.50
N ARG A 40 46.76 -14.15 -39.29
CA ARG A 40 47.53 -14.35 -40.53
C ARG A 40 49.03 -14.00 -40.58
N ASP A 41 49.81 -14.97 -41.07
CA ASP A 41 50.35 -14.90 -42.44
C ASP A 41 51.06 -16.19 -42.91
N GLY A 42 50.94 -16.45 -44.23
CA GLY A 42 51.81 -17.28 -45.08
C GLY A 42 51.82 -18.80 -44.85
N ALA A 43 52.10 -19.68 -45.81
CA ALA A 43 52.33 -19.64 -47.25
C ALA A 43 52.50 -21.12 -47.71
N HIS A 44 52.49 -21.33 -49.03
CA HIS A 44 52.92 -22.53 -49.79
C HIS A 44 51.86 -23.58 -50.19
N GLY A 45 51.59 -23.64 -51.50
CA GLY A 45 51.05 -24.81 -52.22
C GLY A 45 52.17 -25.84 -52.50
N PRO A 46 52.14 -26.63 -53.60
CA PRO A 46 51.12 -26.82 -54.65
C PRO A 46 50.76 -28.32 -54.88
N GLY A 47 49.79 -28.63 -55.74
CA GLY A 47 49.65 -30.00 -56.26
C GLY A 47 48.37 -30.30 -57.04
N CYS A 48 48.53 -30.50 -58.37
CA CYS A 48 47.79 -31.37 -59.31
C CYS A 48 46.38 -31.85 -58.92
N GLY A 49 45.31 -31.70 -59.69
CA GLY A 49 45.11 -31.83 -61.14
C GLY A 49 43.63 -32.22 -61.38
N PRO A 50 43.11 -32.22 -62.62
CA PRO A 50 41.67 -32.09 -62.89
C PRO A 50 40.98 -33.42 -63.19
N ALA A 51 39.77 -33.64 -62.65
CA ALA A 51 38.74 -34.58 -63.13
C ALA A 51 37.60 -34.61 -62.10
N GLN A 52 36.32 -34.85 -62.37
CA GLN A 52 35.49 -34.94 -63.56
C GLN A 52 34.04 -34.93 -63.01
N SER A 53 33.11 -34.56 -63.89
CA SER A 53 31.68 -34.61 -63.67
C SER A 53 31.16 -35.99 -63.24
N SER A 54 30.35 -36.02 -62.18
CA SER A 54 29.32 -37.04 -62.00
C SER A 54 27.97 -36.33 -61.85
N ARG A 55 27.25 -36.22 -62.97
CA ARG A 55 25.82 -35.97 -62.96
C ARG A 55 25.16 -37.23 -62.39
N ARG A 56 24.59 -37.13 -61.19
CA ARG A 56 23.52 -38.03 -60.76
C ARG A 56 22.26 -37.20 -60.56
N ASN A 57 21.34 -37.39 -61.50
CA ASN A 57 20.00 -36.84 -61.51
C ASN A 57 19.11 -37.72 -60.62
N GLY A 58 18.21 -37.12 -59.85
CA GLY A 58 17.05 -37.81 -59.28
C GLY A 58 16.90 -37.72 -57.76
N GLY A 59 15.99 -36.84 -57.32
CA GLY A 59 15.38 -36.85 -55.98
C GLY A 59 15.94 -35.82 -55.02
N GLN A 60 15.42 -34.58 -55.05
CA GLN A 60 15.54 -33.73 -53.85
C GLN A 60 14.79 -34.44 -52.71
N PRO A 61 15.41 -34.65 -51.54
CA PRO A 61 14.66 -35.11 -50.37
C PRO A 61 13.69 -33.98 -50.00
N GLU A 62 12.39 -34.22 -50.14
CA GLU A 62 11.39 -33.36 -49.49
C GLU A 62 11.71 -33.35 -47.99
N LEU A 63 12.18 -32.20 -47.49
CA LEU A 63 12.39 -32.01 -46.06
C LEU A 63 11.03 -32.22 -45.39
N PRO A 64 10.92 -33.11 -44.38
CA PRO A 64 9.66 -33.30 -43.69
C PRO A 64 9.20 -31.95 -43.13
N GLU A 65 8.04 -31.48 -43.60
CA GLU A 65 7.40 -30.29 -43.05
C GLU A 65 7.33 -30.46 -41.53
N THR A 66 8.07 -29.62 -40.81
CA THR A 66 7.99 -29.59 -39.36
C THR A 66 6.59 -29.09 -39.02
N ARG A 67 5.67 -30.02 -38.72
CA ARG A 67 4.34 -29.69 -38.22
C ARG A 67 4.52 -28.78 -37.02
N LYS A 68 4.19 -27.49 -37.18
CA LYS A 68 4.12 -26.53 -36.07
C LYS A 68 3.28 -27.20 -34.97
N PRO A 69 3.80 -27.36 -33.74
CA PRO A 69 2.98 -27.91 -32.67
C PRO A 69 1.73 -27.02 -32.56
N ARG A 70 0.56 -27.65 -32.61
CA ARG A 70 -0.72 -26.97 -32.34
C ARG A 70 -0.68 -26.55 -30.88
N THR A 71 -0.13 -25.37 -30.61
CA THR A 71 -0.19 -24.77 -29.29
C THR A 71 -1.65 -24.44 -29.03
N LEU A 72 -2.21 -24.99 -27.96
CA LEU A 72 -3.53 -24.59 -27.49
C LEU A 72 -3.53 -23.06 -27.35
N PRO A 73 -4.59 -22.37 -27.80
CA PRO A 73 -4.62 -20.92 -27.69
C PRO A 73 -4.60 -20.53 -26.21
N ALA A 74 -3.83 -19.50 -25.86
CA ALA A 74 -3.52 -19.15 -24.47
C ALA A 74 -4.76 -18.94 -23.58
N TRP A 75 -5.89 -18.54 -24.16
CA TRP A 75 -7.16 -18.39 -23.42
C TRP A 75 -7.75 -19.73 -22.96
N VAL A 76 -7.56 -20.82 -23.69
CA VAL A 76 -8.01 -22.18 -23.28
C VAL A 76 -7.16 -22.69 -22.11
N LEU A 77 -5.86 -22.36 -22.09
CA LEU A 77 -4.97 -22.66 -20.97
C LEU A 77 -5.25 -21.79 -19.74
N ALA A 78 -5.71 -20.55 -19.93
CA ALA A 78 -6.06 -19.64 -18.85
C ALA A 78 -7.46 -19.89 -18.25
N LEU A 79 -8.37 -20.52 -18.99
CA LEU A 79 -9.77 -20.69 -18.58
C LEU A 79 -9.93 -21.59 -17.33
N PRO A 80 -9.27 -22.76 -17.22
CA PRO A 80 -9.37 -23.60 -16.02
C PRO A 80 -8.90 -22.90 -14.72
N PRO A 81 -7.70 -22.28 -14.64
CA PRO A 81 -7.29 -21.60 -13.42
C PRO A 81 -8.15 -20.38 -13.10
N LEU A 82 -8.64 -19.63 -14.10
CA LEU A 82 -9.58 -18.53 -13.88
C LEU A 82 -10.95 -19.01 -13.40
N ALA A 83 -11.45 -20.13 -13.92
CA ALA A 83 -12.71 -20.72 -13.49
C ALA A 83 -12.61 -21.26 -12.07
N VAL A 84 -11.52 -21.94 -11.71
CA VAL A 84 -11.26 -22.39 -10.34
C VAL A 84 -11.16 -21.20 -9.39
N LEU A 85 -10.39 -20.16 -9.76
CA LEU A 85 -10.29 -18.93 -8.96
C LEU A 85 -11.65 -18.25 -8.79
N GLY A 86 -12.39 -18.07 -9.88
CA GLY A 86 -13.72 -17.48 -9.86
C GLY A 86 -14.69 -18.28 -9.00
N LEU A 87 -14.71 -19.60 -9.12
CA LEU A 87 -15.59 -20.46 -8.34
C LEU A 87 -15.23 -20.42 -6.86
N VAL A 88 -13.96 -20.55 -6.49
CA VAL A 88 -13.51 -20.54 -5.09
C VAL A 88 -13.81 -19.20 -4.39
N PHE A 89 -13.64 -18.07 -5.08
CA PHE A 89 -13.87 -16.75 -4.49
C PHE A 89 -15.34 -16.30 -4.56
N LEU A 90 -16.01 -16.51 -5.69
CA LEU A 90 -17.37 -16.00 -5.89
C LEU A 90 -18.43 -16.91 -5.29
N TYR A 91 -18.16 -18.22 -5.13
CA TYR A 91 -19.15 -19.14 -4.57
C TYR A 91 -19.52 -18.81 -3.12
N PRO A 92 -18.59 -18.60 -2.17
CA PRO A 92 -18.95 -18.20 -0.80
C PRO A 92 -19.68 -16.85 -0.75
N LEU A 93 -19.26 -15.88 -1.57
CA LEU A 93 -19.95 -14.59 -1.67
C LEU A 93 -21.38 -14.73 -2.20
N ALA A 94 -21.58 -15.61 -3.19
CA ALA A 94 -22.91 -15.93 -3.70
C ALA A 94 -23.76 -16.62 -2.64
N LEU A 95 -23.19 -17.47 -1.79
CA LEU A 95 -23.90 -18.06 -0.65
C LEU A 95 -24.32 -17.00 0.36
N VAL A 96 -23.44 -16.06 0.72
CA VAL A 96 -23.77 -14.93 1.61
C VAL A 96 -24.88 -14.07 1.02
N ALA A 97 -24.81 -13.76 -0.28
CA ALA A 97 -25.85 -13.01 -0.98
C ALA A 97 -27.19 -13.77 -1.01
N ARG A 98 -27.17 -15.09 -1.26
CA ARG A 98 -28.38 -15.92 -1.21
C ARG A 98 -28.98 -15.95 0.20
N GLN A 99 -28.15 -16.19 1.22
CA GLN A 99 -28.60 -16.21 2.61
C GLN A 99 -29.20 -14.87 3.04
N SER A 100 -28.66 -13.74 2.56
CA SER A 100 -29.22 -12.42 2.85
C SER A 100 -30.61 -12.16 2.26
N LEU A 101 -31.00 -12.92 1.23
CA LEU A 101 -32.30 -12.81 0.54
C LEU A 101 -33.30 -13.88 0.97
N SER A 102 -32.86 -14.89 1.74
CA SER A 102 -33.66 -16.05 2.12
C SER A 102 -33.75 -16.17 3.65
N PRO A 103 -34.66 -15.41 4.30
CA PRO A 103 -34.78 -15.40 5.76
C PRO A 103 -35.12 -16.78 6.35
N ASP A 104 -35.82 -17.63 5.61
CA ASP A 104 -36.35 -18.90 6.12
C ASP A 104 -35.33 -20.05 6.11
N GLY A 105 -34.09 -19.83 5.64
CA GLY A 105 -33.02 -20.85 5.60
C GLY A 105 -33.29 -22.08 4.72
N SER A 106 -34.53 -22.24 4.23
CA SER A 106 -34.91 -23.25 3.26
C SER A 106 -34.66 -22.70 1.86
N GLY A 107 -33.69 -23.29 1.14
CA GLY A 107 -33.27 -22.89 -0.20
C GLY A 107 -34.34 -22.99 -1.31
N GLY A 108 -35.63 -23.00 -0.95
CA GLY A 108 -36.79 -22.97 -1.84
C GLY A 108 -37.75 -21.78 -1.62
N GLY A 109 -37.50 -20.89 -0.66
CA GLY A 109 -38.29 -19.67 -0.47
C GLY A 109 -38.04 -18.63 -1.58
N SER A 110 -39.06 -17.85 -1.93
CA SER A 110 -38.89 -16.71 -2.86
C SER A 110 -37.95 -15.67 -2.25
N PRO A 111 -37.05 -15.03 -3.03
CA PRO A 111 -36.17 -13.99 -2.51
C PRO A 111 -36.99 -12.85 -1.92
N SER A 112 -36.68 -12.47 -0.68
CA SER A 112 -37.38 -11.42 0.06
C SER A 112 -36.42 -10.33 0.51
N LEU A 113 -36.83 -9.07 0.33
CA LEU A 113 -36.13 -7.89 0.86
C LEU A 113 -36.59 -7.50 2.27
N ALA A 114 -37.49 -8.27 2.90
CA ALA A 114 -38.00 -7.96 4.24
C ALA A 114 -36.86 -7.87 5.27
N ALA A 115 -35.92 -8.82 5.25
CA ALA A 115 -34.76 -8.83 6.15
C ALA A 115 -33.88 -7.57 6.00
N TYR A 116 -33.80 -6.99 4.80
CA TYR A 116 -33.12 -5.70 4.61
C TYR A 116 -33.87 -4.56 5.30
N GLY A 117 -35.19 -4.50 5.17
CA GLY A 117 -36.01 -3.51 5.86
C GLY A 117 -35.82 -3.56 7.38
N ASP A 118 -35.88 -4.77 7.95
CA ASP A 118 -35.74 -5.00 9.38
C ASP A 118 -34.35 -4.61 9.88
N VAL A 119 -33.29 -5.09 9.22
CA VAL A 119 -31.90 -4.82 9.63
C VAL A 119 -31.54 -3.34 9.46
N LEU A 120 -31.91 -2.72 8.33
CA LEU A 120 -31.61 -1.31 8.08
C LEU A 120 -32.40 -0.37 9.02
N GLY A 121 -33.57 -0.80 9.48
CA GLY A 121 -34.38 -0.09 10.47
C GLY A 121 -33.79 -0.10 11.89
N GLN A 122 -32.99 -1.11 12.22
CA GLN A 122 -32.39 -1.26 13.56
C GLN A 122 -31.49 -0.08 13.93
N ALA A 123 -31.61 0.39 15.17
CA ALA A 123 -30.73 1.42 15.73
C ALA A 123 -29.27 0.95 15.77
N ALA A 124 -29.04 -0.33 16.12
CA ALA A 124 -27.72 -0.93 16.16
C ALA A 124 -27.00 -0.88 14.80
N PHE A 125 -27.71 -1.19 13.70
CA PHE A 125 -27.15 -1.09 12.35
C PHE A 125 -26.79 0.35 11.98
N ARG A 126 -27.71 1.30 12.21
CA ARG A 126 -27.47 2.73 11.91
C ARG A 126 -26.30 3.29 12.72
N GLN A 127 -26.18 2.90 13.99
CA GLN A 127 -25.05 3.26 14.83
C GLN A 127 -23.75 2.65 14.30
N ALA A 128 -23.76 1.36 13.96
CA ALA A 128 -22.57 0.68 13.43
C ALA A 128 -22.10 1.29 12.11
N LEU A 129 -23.02 1.61 11.19
CA LEU A 129 -22.71 2.29 9.94
C LEU A 129 -22.04 3.66 10.19
N ARG A 130 -22.62 4.47 11.09
CA ARG A 130 -22.05 5.79 11.43
C ARG A 130 -20.66 5.66 12.05
N THR A 131 -20.50 4.78 13.02
CA THR A 131 -19.21 4.52 13.68
C THR A 131 -18.17 4.05 12.67
N THR A 132 -18.52 3.14 11.77
CA THR A 132 -17.61 2.62 10.73
C THR A 132 -17.13 3.73 9.81
N VAL A 133 -18.04 4.58 9.32
CA VAL A 133 -17.68 5.71 8.46
C VAL A 133 -16.82 6.73 9.21
N LEU A 134 -17.17 7.07 10.45
CA LEU A 134 -16.41 8.05 11.25
C LEU A 134 -15.00 7.56 11.59
N ILE A 135 -14.87 6.32 12.07
CA ILE A 135 -13.57 5.72 12.37
C ILE A 135 -12.76 5.59 11.08
N ALA A 136 -13.32 5.02 10.02
CA ALA A 136 -12.57 4.82 8.79
C ALA A 136 -12.09 6.13 8.15
N THR A 137 -12.94 7.16 8.12
CA THR A 137 -12.54 8.47 7.59
C THR A 137 -11.54 9.18 8.50
N GLY A 138 -11.73 9.14 9.82
CA GLY A 138 -10.80 9.70 10.79
C GLY A 138 -9.42 9.05 10.76
N SER A 139 -9.39 7.71 10.76
CA SER A 139 -8.16 6.92 10.67
C SER A 139 -7.45 7.14 9.34
N THR A 140 -8.19 7.19 8.23
CA THR A 140 -7.61 7.48 6.91
C THR A 140 -7.01 8.87 6.87
N ALA A 141 -7.72 9.89 7.35
CA ALA A 141 -7.21 11.25 7.38
C ALA A 141 -5.93 11.33 8.23
N GLY A 142 -5.93 10.71 9.41
CA GLY A 142 -4.75 10.62 10.27
C GLY A 142 -3.58 9.89 9.62
N ALA A 143 -3.81 8.73 9.01
CA ALA A 143 -2.80 7.94 8.31
C ALA A 143 -2.25 8.67 7.07
N VAL A 144 -3.09 9.42 6.36
CA VAL A 144 -2.67 10.24 5.21
C VAL A 144 -1.78 11.39 5.67
N ILE A 145 -2.18 12.12 6.71
CA ILE A 145 -1.40 13.24 7.24
C ILE A 145 -0.07 12.73 7.79
N LEU A 146 -0.11 11.74 8.68
CA LEU A 146 1.09 11.19 9.31
C LEU A 146 2.00 10.53 8.28
N GLY A 147 1.43 9.71 7.39
CA GLY A 147 2.17 9.05 6.32
C GLY A 147 2.82 10.03 5.34
N PHE A 148 2.15 11.13 5.00
CA PHE A 148 2.75 12.19 4.18
C PHE A 148 3.94 12.86 4.85
N VAL A 149 3.78 13.26 6.11
CA VAL A 149 4.85 13.89 6.90
C VAL A 149 6.05 12.95 7.03
N LEU A 150 5.81 11.70 7.43
CA LEU A 150 6.88 10.71 7.59
C LEU A 150 7.55 10.36 6.25
N ALA A 151 6.79 10.27 5.16
CA ALA A 151 7.37 10.01 3.84
C ALA A 151 8.28 11.15 3.37
N ILE A 152 7.92 12.42 3.62
CA ILE A 152 8.79 13.56 3.33
C ILE A 152 10.10 13.45 4.13
N VAL A 153 10.01 13.17 5.43
CA VAL A 153 11.19 13.04 6.29
C VAL A 153 12.08 11.91 5.78
N ILE A 154 11.52 10.74 5.48
CA ILE A 154 12.28 9.58 5.02
C ILE A 154 12.91 9.80 3.64
N ALA A 155 12.20 10.48 2.72
CA ALA A 155 12.68 10.69 1.36
C ALA A 155 13.75 11.78 1.25
N PHE A 156 13.64 12.87 2.02
CA PHE A 156 14.45 14.07 1.81
C PHE A 156 15.45 14.36 2.95
N VAL A 157 15.35 13.71 4.10
CA VAL A 157 16.32 13.89 5.20
C VAL A 157 17.37 12.79 5.14
N PRO A 158 18.67 13.11 4.98
CA PRO A 158 19.72 12.12 5.05
C PRO A 158 19.95 11.70 6.51
N PHE A 159 19.63 10.46 6.86
CA PHE A 159 20.00 9.87 8.15
C PHE A 159 20.54 8.45 7.96
N PRO A 160 21.50 8.00 8.79
CA PRO A 160 22.22 6.73 8.62
C PRO A 160 21.33 5.47 8.72
N GLY A 161 20.08 5.61 9.19
CA GLY A 161 19.11 4.52 9.37
C GLY A 161 18.01 4.41 8.30
N GLY A 162 17.98 5.26 7.28
CA GLY A 162 16.83 5.34 6.35
C GLY A 162 16.50 4.03 5.64
N LYS A 163 17.53 3.29 5.20
CA LYS A 163 17.35 1.98 4.55
C LYS A 163 16.81 0.91 5.50
N ALA A 164 17.24 0.92 6.76
CA ALA A 164 16.75 -0.02 7.76
C ALA A 164 15.28 0.26 8.10
N LEU A 165 14.91 1.54 8.25
CA LEU A 165 13.54 1.96 8.48
C LEU A 165 12.62 1.59 7.31
N ALA A 166 13.05 1.81 6.07
CA ALA A 166 12.27 1.42 4.89
C ALA A 166 12.01 -0.10 4.82
N ARG A 167 13.01 -0.92 5.17
CA ARG A 167 12.84 -2.39 5.28
C ARG A 167 11.91 -2.78 6.42
N PHE A 168 12.02 -2.12 7.57
CA PHE A 168 11.14 -2.35 8.70
C PHE A 168 9.68 -2.05 8.33
N ILE A 169 9.42 -0.94 7.62
CA ILE A 169 8.09 -0.61 7.11
C ILE A 169 7.55 -1.74 6.22
N ASP A 170 8.38 -2.29 5.32
CA ASP A 170 7.98 -3.40 4.45
C ASP A 170 7.65 -4.68 5.24
N VAL A 171 8.42 -4.98 6.29
CA VAL A 171 8.13 -6.11 7.20
C VAL A 171 6.87 -5.85 8.02
N PHE A 172 6.70 -4.64 8.54
CA PHE A 172 5.55 -4.27 9.36
C PHE A 172 4.23 -4.41 8.61
N LEU A 173 4.20 -4.12 7.31
CA LEU A 173 3.03 -4.32 6.44
C LEU A 173 2.54 -5.78 6.38
N SER A 174 3.40 -6.76 6.74
CA SER A 174 3.02 -8.17 6.81
C SER A 174 2.41 -8.57 8.16
N PHE A 175 2.48 -7.71 9.17
CA PHE A 175 1.96 -8.02 10.50
C PHE A 175 0.43 -7.99 10.51
N PRO A 176 -0.24 -8.90 11.24
CA PRO A 176 -1.67 -8.80 11.49
C PRO A 176 -2.02 -7.48 12.20
N SER A 177 -3.14 -6.88 11.80
CA SER A 177 -3.59 -5.57 12.31
C SER A 177 -3.77 -5.55 13.83
N PHE A 178 -4.37 -6.60 14.40
CA PHE A 178 -4.62 -6.71 15.85
C PHE A 178 -3.33 -6.74 16.71
N LEU A 179 -2.15 -6.98 16.13
CA LEU A 179 -0.91 -6.91 16.91
C LEU A 179 -0.65 -5.48 17.40
N ILE A 180 -1.08 -4.45 16.65
CA ILE A 180 -0.89 -3.06 17.09
C ILE A 180 -1.69 -2.79 18.37
N THR A 181 -2.89 -3.34 18.47
CA THR A 181 -3.74 -3.17 19.64
C THR A 181 -3.20 -3.89 20.86
N LEU A 182 -2.60 -5.07 20.67
CA LEU A 182 -1.90 -5.77 21.75
C LEU A 182 -0.66 -5.00 22.20
N ALA A 183 0.10 -4.40 21.28
CA ALA A 183 1.22 -3.53 21.63
C ALA A 183 0.76 -2.29 22.40
N LEU A 184 -0.32 -1.64 21.96
CA LEU A 184 -0.92 -0.49 22.64
C LEU A 184 -1.51 -0.87 24.00
N LEU A 185 -1.94 -2.11 24.22
CA LEU A 185 -2.38 -2.59 25.54
C LEU A 185 -1.26 -2.52 26.58
N PHE A 186 -0.02 -2.85 26.22
CA PHE A 186 1.12 -2.70 27.13
C PHE A 186 1.46 -1.24 27.47
N ILE A 187 1.08 -0.30 26.60
CA ILE A 187 1.33 1.14 26.80
C ILE A 187 0.16 1.80 27.52
N TYR A 188 -1.04 1.71 26.94
CA TYR A 188 -2.25 2.45 27.33
C TYR A 188 -3.31 1.58 28.02
N GLY A 189 -3.05 0.29 28.21
CA GLY A 189 -3.94 -0.56 29.00
C GLY A 189 -4.01 -0.12 30.46
N THR A 190 -4.99 -0.63 31.19
CA THR A 190 -5.25 -0.29 32.60
C THR A 190 -4.01 -0.51 33.51
N VAL A 191 -3.17 -1.50 33.18
CA VAL A 191 -1.90 -1.82 33.85
C VAL A 191 -0.68 -1.49 32.98
N GLY A 192 -0.85 -0.65 31.96
CA GLY A 192 0.19 -0.28 31.00
C GLY A 192 1.15 0.79 31.52
N MET A 193 2.27 0.98 30.80
CA MET A 193 3.33 1.93 31.17
C MET A 193 2.82 3.36 31.35
N ALA A 194 1.87 3.82 30.54
CA ALA A 194 1.31 5.17 30.64
C ALA A 194 0.51 5.35 31.94
N ASN A 195 -0.22 4.30 32.36
CA ASN A 195 -0.96 4.32 33.61
C ASN A 195 -0.05 4.29 34.83
N GLY A 196 1.02 3.49 34.81
CA GLY A 196 2.04 3.51 35.86
C GLY A 196 2.68 4.90 36.01
N LEU A 197 3.01 5.57 34.90
CA LEU A 197 3.53 6.94 34.95
C LEU A 197 2.48 7.94 35.47
N TRP A 198 1.21 7.78 35.11
CA TRP A 198 0.11 8.63 35.56
C TRP A 198 -0.17 8.51 37.07
N THR A 199 -0.21 7.29 37.60
CA THR A 199 -0.47 7.04 39.01
C THR A 199 0.75 7.36 39.87
N ASP A 200 1.94 6.95 39.43
CA ASP A 200 3.13 6.97 40.29
C ASP A 200 3.90 8.29 40.18
N ALA A 201 3.93 8.92 39.00
CA ALA A 201 4.68 10.17 38.79
C ALA A 201 3.79 11.43 38.80
N LEU A 202 2.52 11.32 38.41
CA LEU A 202 1.61 12.47 38.28
C LEU A 202 0.53 12.51 39.38
N GLY A 203 0.49 11.52 40.27
CA GLY A 203 -0.47 11.47 41.39
C GLY A 203 -1.93 11.35 40.94
N GLY A 204 -2.17 10.83 39.73
CA GLY A 204 -3.50 10.72 39.15
C GLY A 204 -4.37 9.69 39.88
N THR A 205 -5.66 9.99 40.03
CA THR A 205 -6.63 9.10 40.67
C THR A 205 -7.25 8.14 39.65
N GLY A 206 -6.88 6.86 39.74
CA GLY A 206 -7.43 5.77 38.92
C GLY A 206 -6.79 5.62 37.53
N PRO A 207 -7.04 4.49 36.85
CA PRO A 207 -6.46 4.23 35.53
C PRO A 207 -7.10 5.12 34.44
N PHE A 208 -6.26 5.80 33.68
CA PHE A 208 -6.58 6.47 32.43
C PHE A 208 -6.94 5.43 31.35
N ASP A 209 -8.25 5.25 31.13
CA ASP A 209 -8.77 4.30 30.13
C ASP A 209 -8.89 4.95 28.74
N PHE A 210 -7.76 5.16 28.08
CA PHE A 210 -7.72 5.71 26.72
C PHE A 210 -7.91 4.64 25.65
N LEU A 211 -7.34 3.44 25.87
CA LEU A 211 -7.33 2.39 24.87
C LEU A 211 -8.75 1.96 24.50
N HIS A 212 -9.64 1.76 25.47
CA HIS A 212 -11.00 1.27 25.22
C HIS A 212 -11.98 2.37 24.76
N THR A 213 -11.48 3.44 24.14
CA THR A 213 -12.26 4.56 23.60
C THR A 213 -12.17 4.62 22.07
N PRO A 214 -13.04 5.38 21.38
CA PRO A 214 -12.90 5.64 19.94
C PRO A 214 -11.52 6.19 19.56
N TRP A 215 -10.88 6.95 20.46
CA TRP A 215 -9.55 7.52 20.23
C TRP A 215 -8.45 6.47 20.24
N GLY A 216 -8.57 5.44 21.09
CA GLY A 216 -7.67 4.30 21.08
C GLY A 216 -7.76 3.51 19.78
N VAL A 217 -8.97 3.33 19.24
CA VAL A 217 -9.20 2.71 17.92
C VAL A 217 -8.57 3.54 16.81
N LEU A 218 -8.83 4.86 16.79
CA LEU A 218 -8.22 5.78 15.81
C LEU A 218 -6.70 5.73 15.87
N LEU A 219 -6.10 5.80 17.06
CA LEU A 219 -4.64 5.72 17.21
C LEU A 219 -4.09 4.39 16.66
N ALA A 220 -4.74 3.26 16.99
CA ALA A 220 -4.35 1.93 16.53
C ALA A 220 -4.40 1.82 15.01
N GLU A 221 -5.51 2.23 14.39
CA GLU A 221 -5.68 2.20 12.94
C GLU A 221 -4.71 3.16 12.24
N ILE A 222 -4.56 4.40 12.72
CA ILE A 222 -3.59 5.36 12.15
C ILE A 222 -2.19 4.76 12.18
N THR A 223 -1.79 4.18 13.32
CA THR A 223 -0.44 3.60 13.47
C THR A 223 -0.24 2.44 12.49
N TYR A 224 -1.23 1.55 12.37
CA TYR A 224 -1.11 0.37 11.51
C TYR A 224 -1.20 0.71 10.01
N PHE A 225 -2.08 1.63 9.62
CA PHE A 225 -2.33 1.94 8.20
C PHE A 225 -1.42 3.01 7.61
N THR A 226 -0.72 3.80 8.42
CA THR A 226 0.24 4.82 7.96
C THR A 226 1.26 4.28 6.93
N PRO A 227 1.91 3.11 7.13
CA PRO A 227 2.77 2.46 6.14
C PRO A 227 2.17 2.29 4.73
N PHE A 228 0.86 2.02 4.65
CA PHE A 228 0.16 1.81 3.37
C PHE A 228 0.03 3.11 2.56
N VAL A 229 0.06 4.28 3.21
CA VAL A 229 0.18 5.59 2.53
C VAL A 229 1.64 5.93 2.24
N MET A 230 2.53 5.67 3.19
CA MET A 230 3.95 5.99 3.05
C MET A 230 4.60 5.31 1.85
N ARG A 231 4.29 4.02 1.62
CA ARG A 231 4.97 3.26 0.56
C ARG A 231 4.76 3.82 -0.85
N PRO A 232 3.52 4.09 -1.33
CA PRO A 232 3.32 4.70 -2.64
C PRO A 232 3.87 6.14 -2.71
N LEU A 233 3.90 6.88 -1.59
CA LEU A 233 4.53 8.19 -1.53
C LEU A 233 6.04 8.12 -1.73
N LEU A 234 6.72 7.22 -1.03
CA LEU A 234 8.17 7.02 -1.18
C LEU A 234 8.53 6.61 -2.62
N ALA A 235 7.69 5.77 -3.24
CA ALA A 235 7.84 5.43 -4.65
C ALA A 235 7.72 6.66 -5.56
N ALA A 236 6.73 7.53 -5.35
CA ALA A 236 6.59 8.76 -6.12
C ALA A 236 7.75 9.74 -5.89
N PHE A 237 8.18 9.95 -4.64
CA PHE A 237 9.28 10.84 -4.30
C PHE A 237 10.62 10.37 -4.88
N SER A 238 10.81 9.07 -5.07
CA SER A 238 12.01 8.53 -5.73
C SER A 238 12.16 8.94 -7.20
N GLN A 239 11.07 9.43 -7.83
CA GLN A 239 11.07 9.89 -9.22
C GLN A 239 11.35 11.39 -9.34
N ILE A 240 11.39 12.13 -8.22
CA ILE A 240 11.67 13.57 -8.24
C ILE A 240 13.18 13.77 -8.39
N GLU A 241 13.58 14.39 -9.50
CA GLU A 241 14.98 14.71 -9.75
C GLU A 241 15.48 15.81 -8.80
N THR A 242 16.67 15.63 -8.24
CA THR A 242 17.31 16.63 -7.36
C THR A 242 17.45 18.00 -8.05
N ALA A 243 17.68 18.01 -9.37
CA ALA A 243 17.78 19.23 -10.17
C ALA A 243 16.51 20.11 -10.10
N GLN A 244 15.31 19.51 -9.99
CA GLN A 244 14.06 20.27 -9.85
C GLN A 244 14.00 21.00 -8.50
N LEU A 245 14.47 20.35 -7.43
CA LEU A 245 14.52 20.93 -6.09
C LEU A 245 15.57 22.03 -5.99
N GLU A 246 16.74 21.82 -6.61
CA GLU A 246 17.82 22.82 -6.70
C GLU A 246 17.38 24.06 -7.48
N ALA A 247 16.71 23.88 -8.63
CA ALA A 247 16.17 24.99 -9.42
C ALA A 247 15.15 25.83 -8.62
N ALA A 248 14.23 25.18 -7.90
CA ALA A 248 13.28 25.88 -7.04
C ALA A 248 13.99 26.65 -5.92
N ALA A 249 15.01 26.06 -5.29
CA ALA A 249 15.82 26.71 -4.25
C ALA A 249 16.61 27.91 -4.80
N SER A 250 17.19 27.81 -6.01
CA SER A 250 17.88 28.92 -6.69
C SER A 250 16.96 30.11 -7.01
N LEU A 251 15.66 29.86 -7.23
CA LEU A 251 14.64 30.91 -7.38
C LEU A 251 14.18 31.50 -6.02
N GLY A 252 14.84 31.16 -4.91
CA GLY A 252 14.53 31.66 -3.58
C GLY A 252 13.36 30.94 -2.88
N ALA A 253 12.91 29.79 -3.39
CA ALA A 253 11.89 29.01 -2.71
C ALA A 253 12.44 28.37 -1.42
N LYS A 254 11.78 28.65 -0.29
CA LYS A 254 12.05 27.98 1.00
C LYS A 254 11.35 26.62 1.06
N ALA A 255 11.77 25.75 1.99
CA ALA A 255 11.24 24.40 2.13
C ALA A 255 9.70 24.28 2.10
N PRO A 256 8.89 25.11 2.80
CA PRO A 256 7.43 25.00 2.72
C PRO A 256 6.86 25.31 1.33
N ARG A 257 7.51 26.21 0.58
CA ARG A 257 7.14 26.56 -0.80
C ARG A 257 7.48 25.40 -1.74
N ILE A 258 8.65 24.79 -1.59
CA ILE A 258 9.06 23.59 -2.36
C ILE A 258 8.08 22.43 -2.09
N VAL A 259 7.76 22.18 -0.82
CA VAL A 259 6.79 21.14 -0.45
C VAL A 259 5.44 21.39 -1.13
N ARG A 260 4.92 22.61 -1.05
CA ARG A 260 3.60 22.92 -1.60
C ARG A 260 3.56 22.97 -3.14
N GLN A 261 4.62 23.44 -3.79
CA GLN A 261 4.61 23.73 -5.24
C GLN A 261 5.27 22.63 -6.08
N VAL A 262 6.15 21.82 -5.52
CA VAL A 262 6.87 20.75 -6.25
C VAL A 262 6.47 19.38 -5.72
N ILE A 263 6.63 19.15 -4.41
CA ILE A 263 6.45 17.81 -3.83
C ILE A 263 4.97 17.43 -3.75
N LEU A 264 4.10 18.32 -3.27
CA LEU A 264 2.70 18.03 -3.04
C LEU A 264 1.95 17.69 -4.35
N PRO A 265 2.08 18.43 -5.47
CA PRO A 265 1.45 18.07 -6.73
C PRO A 265 1.83 16.67 -7.23
N GLU A 266 3.11 16.30 -7.10
CA GLU A 266 3.61 14.95 -7.44
C GLU A 266 3.11 13.89 -6.43
N ALA A 267 2.92 14.27 -5.17
CA ALA A 267 2.38 13.40 -4.14
C ALA A 267 0.87 13.11 -4.30
N LEU A 268 0.10 14.06 -4.83
CA LEU A 268 -1.37 13.97 -4.91
C LEU A 268 -1.91 12.67 -5.51
N PRO A 269 -1.44 12.19 -6.67
CA PRO A 269 -1.94 10.91 -7.22
C PRO A 269 -1.63 9.73 -6.29
N SER A 270 -0.46 9.72 -5.65
CA SER A 270 -0.08 8.67 -4.68
C SER A 270 -0.83 8.79 -3.36
N LEU A 271 -1.10 10.00 -2.86
CA LEU A 271 -1.91 10.27 -1.67
C LEU A 271 -3.34 9.83 -1.88
N ALA A 272 -3.90 10.14 -3.05
CA ALA A 272 -5.22 9.69 -3.42
C ALA A 272 -5.26 8.15 -3.46
N ALA A 273 -4.28 7.51 -4.09
CA ALA A 273 -4.23 6.04 -4.22
C ALA A 273 -4.08 5.36 -2.86
N GLY A 274 -3.06 5.75 -2.09
CA GLY A 274 -2.82 5.23 -0.75
C GLY A 274 -3.99 5.52 0.20
N GLY A 275 -4.52 6.75 0.20
CA GLY A 275 -5.65 7.15 1.03
C GLY A 275 -6.93 6.35 0.71
N SER A 276 -7.21 6.09 -0.57
CA SER A 276 -8.36 5.26 -0.95
C SER A 276 -8.23 3.80 -0.51
N LEU A 277 -7.02 3.26 -0.62
CA LEU A 277 -6.72 1.91 -0.18
C LEU A 277 -6.92 1.80 1.33
N VAL A 278 -6.33 2.74 2.09
CA VAL A 278 -6.46 2.80 3.55
C VAL A 278 -7.92 2.98 3.97
N LEU A 279 -8.69 3.83 3.28
CA LEU A 279 -10.11 4.02 3.57
C LEU A 279 -10.89 2.72 3.46
N VAL A 280 -10.68 1.95 2.39
CA VAL A 280 -11.33 0.65 2.21
C VAL A 280 -10.83 -0.34 3.27
N MET A 281 -9.54 -0.33 3.61
CA MET A 281 -9.00 -1.20 4.65
C MET A 281 -9.60 -0.89 6.03
N CYS A 282 -9.68 0.38 6.43
CA CYS A 282 -10.33 0.79 7.69
C CYS A 282 -11.82 0.43 7.73
N LEU A 283 -12.57 0.59 6.63
CA LEU A 283 -13.99 0.20 6.57
C LEU A 283 -14.19 -1.30 6.83
N ASN A 284 -13.22 -2.12 6.43
CA ASN A 284 -13.25 -3.57 6.59
C ASN A 284 -12.45 -4.06 7.80
N GLU A 285 -11.93 -3.15 8.62
CA GLU A 285 -11.12 -3.51 9.77
C GLU A 285 -12.01 -4.07 10.89
N PHE A 286 -11.56 -5.20 11.43
CA PHE A 286 -12.26 -5.96 12.45
C PHE A 286 -11.35 -6.25 13.64
N GLY A 287 -10.12 -6.68 13.37
CA GLY A 287 -9.17 -7.11 14.38
C GLY A 287 -8.80 -5.99 15.33
N ILE A 288 -8.48 -4.81 14.81
CA ILE A 288 -8.15 -3.65 15.67
C ILE A 288 -9.34 -3.31 16.58
N VAL A 289 -10.54 -3.11 16.01
CA VAL A 289 -11.72 -2.72 16.79
C VAL A 289 -12.07 -3.77 17.86
N LEU A 290 -12.00 -5.05 17.51
CA LEU A 290 -12.28 -6.15 18.43
C LEU A 290 -11.25 -6.21 19.58
N PHE A 291 -9.96 -6.17 19.26
CA PHE A 291 -8.89 -6.31 20.25
C PHE A 291 -8.67 -5.05 21.09
N THR A 292 -9.04 -3.87 20.58
CA THR A 292 -9.12 -2.67 21.42
C THR A 292 -10.18 -2.80 22.51
N GLY A 293 -11.22 -3.62 22.30
CA GLY A 293 -12.30 -3.81 23.28
C GLY A 293 -13.06 -2.51 23.60
N ALA A 294 -13.09 -1.57 22.67
CA ALA A 294 -13.62 -0.23 22.92
C ALA A 294 -15.13 -0.25 23.21
N LYS A 295 -15.53 0.28 24.37
CA LYS A 295 -16.93 0.27 24.79
C LYS A 295 -17.75 1.22 23.94
N GLY A 296 -18.88 0.74 23.42
CA GLY A 296 -19.77 1.54 22.57
C GLY A 296 -19.25 1.78 21.15
N VAL A 297 -18.12 1.17 20.76
CA VAL A 297 -17.57 1.24 19.40
C VAL A 297 -17.89 -0.06 18.67
N THR A 298 -19.03 -0.08 18.00
CA THR A 298 -19.42 -1.17 17.10
C THR A 298 -19.29 -0.69 15.67
N THR A 299 -18.53 -1.41 14.84
CA THR A 299 -18.39 -1.19 13.40
C THR A 299 -19.18 -2.25 12.63
N LEU A 300 -19.36 -2.10 11.32
CA LEU A 300 -20.07 -3.07 10.50
C LEU A 300 -19.40 -4.46 10.58
N PRO A 301 -18.07 -4.61 10.48
CA PRO A 301 -17.43 -5.91 10.65
C PRO A 301 -17.67 -6.53 12.03
N THR A 302 -17.60 -5.75 13.12
CA THR A 302 -17.86 -6.28 14.46
C THR A 302 -19.34 -6.60 14.69
N LEU A 303 -20.26 -5.87 14.04
CA LEU A 303 -21.69 -6.17 14.05
C LEU A 303 -22.01 -7.47 13.29
N VAL A 304 -21.35 -7.72 12.16
CA VAL A 304 -21.46 -9.00 11.44
C VAL A 304 -21.04 -10.15 12.34
N TYR A 305 -19.89 -10.01 13.02
CA TYR A 305 -19.42 -11.01 13.98
C TYR A 305 -20.40 -11.22 15.12
N GLY A 306 -20.90 -10.14 15.73
CA GLY A 306 -21.89 -10.22 16.81
C GLY A 306 -23.13 -11.00 16.40
N LYS A 307 -23.72 -10.64 15.25
CA LYS A 307 -24.93 -11.31 14.75
C LYS A 307 -24.69 -12.77 14.37
N ALA A 308 -23.60 -13.07 13.65
CA ALA A 308 -23.34 -14.42 13.18
C ALA A 308 -22.89 -15.37 14.30
N VAL A 309 -22.01 -14.92 15.19
CA VAL A 309 -21.30 -15.78 16.14
C VAL A 309 -21.89 -15.72 17.54
N LEU A 310 -22.34 -14.54 18.00
CA LEU A 310 -22.88 -14.38 19.34
C LEU A 310 -24.40 -14.61 19.37
N ASP A 311 -25.11 -14.05 18.41
CA ASP A 311 -26.58 -14.10 18.37
C ASP A 311 -27.12 -15.31 17.58
N GLY A 312 -26.28 -15.93 16.73
CA GLY A 312 -26.69 -17.01 15.82
C GLY A 312 -27.63 -16.57 14.69
N ASP A 313 -27.81 -15.26 14.49
CA ASP A 313 -28.63 -14.66 13.43
C ASP A 313 -27.80 -14.49 12.15
N TYR A 314 -27.64 -15.60 11.42
CA TYR A 314 -26.90 -15.65 10.17
C TYR A 314 -27.52 -14.80 9.07
N THR A 315 -28.85 -14.72 9.00
CA THR A 315 -29.55 -13.94 7.97
C THR A 315 -29.24 -12.46 8.14
N SER A 316 -29.43 -11.91 9.35
CA SER A 316 -29.10 -10.51 9.61
C SER A 316 -27.61 -10.24 9.44
N ALA A 317 -26.72 -11.17 9.84
CA ALA A 317 -25.29 -11.03 9.62
C ALA A 317 -24.94 -10.94 8.12
N CYS A 318 -25.55 -11.79 7.28
CA CYS A 318 -25.36 -11.76 5.83
C CYS A 318 -25.86 -10.44 5.22
N VAL A 319 -26.99 -9.90 5.69
CA VAL A 319 -27.48 -8.58 5.26
C VAL A 319 -26.46 -7.49 5.58
N VAL A 320 -25.95 -7.43 6.82
CA VAL A 320 -24.93 -6.44 7.21
C VAL A 320 -23.65 -6.62 6.39
N ALA A 321 -23.21 -7.87 6.16
CA ALA A 321 -22.04 -8.18 5.36
C ALA A 321 -22.19 -7.71 3.91
N VAL A 322 -23.33 -7.98 3.27
CA VAL A 322 -23.61 -7.52 1.89
C VAL A 322 -23.60 -6.00 1.84
N VAL A 323 -24.21 -5.30 2.80
CA VAL A 323 -24.18 -3.83 2.84
C VAL A 323 -22.75 -3.31 3.00
N ASN A 324 -21.92 -3.94 3.85
CA ASN A 324 -20.53 -3.55 4.02
C ASN A 324 -19.70 -3.77 2.74
N ILE A 325 -19.93 -4.88 2.02
CA ILE A 325 -19.30 -5.15 0.73
C ILE A 325 -19.70 -4.09 -0.30
N VAL A 326 -21.01 -3.80 -0.42
CA VAL A 326 -21.53 -2.79 -1.35
C VAL A 326 -20.95 -1.41 -1.02
N LEU A 327 -20.87 -1.04 0.26
CA LEU A 327 -20.26 0.21 0.70
C LEU A 327 -18.78 0.27 0.28
N SER A 328 -18.01 -0.78 0.56
CA SER A 328 -16.58 -0.83 0.27
C SER A 328 -16.28 -0.79 -1.23
N VAL A 329 -16.98 -1.61 -2.02
CA VAL A 329 -16.85 -1.65 -3.49
C VAL A 329 -17.34 -0.34 -4.10
N GLY A 330 -18.45 0.22 -3.59
CA GLY A 330 -19.01 1.48 -4.06
C GLY A 330 -18.05 2.65 -3.84
N LEU A 331 -17.41 2.73 -2.67
CA LEU A 331 -16.46 3.79 -2.34
C LEU A 331 -15.17 3.66 -3.16
N TYR A 332 -14.63 2.44 -3.29
CA TYR A 332 -13.47 2.17 -4.15
C TYR A 332 -13.77 2.46 -5.63
N GLY A 333 -14.94 2.06 -6.11
CA GLY A 333 -15.41 2.31 -7.47
C GLY A 333 -15.57 3.80 -7.76
N LEU A 334 -16.22 4.55 -6.85
CA LEU A 334 -16.34 6.00 -6.93
C LEU A 334 -14.96 6.66 -7.01
N TYR A 335 -14.05 6.26 -6.14
CA TYR A 335 -12.67 6.75 -6.16
C TYR A 335 -11.98 6.48 -7.52
N ARG A 336 -12.07 5.25 -8.04
CA ARG A 336 -11.49 4.87 -9.34
C ARG A 336 -12.06 5.70 -10.49
N LEU A 337 -13.35 5.98 -10.46
CA LEU A 337 -14.01 6.83 -11.46
C LEU A 337 -13.51 8.27 -11.38
N LEU A 338 -13.41 8.84 -10.18
CA LEU A 338 -12.90 10.20 -9.98
C LEU A 338 -11.45 10.36 -10.46
N LEU A 339 -10.57 9.39 -10.20
CA LEU A 339 -9.18 9.45 -10.65
C LEU A 339 -8.97 9.13 -12.12
N SER A 340 -9.84 8.32 -12.71
CA SER A 340 -9.77 8.07 -14.16
C SER A 340 -9.96 9.36 -14.97
N ARG A 341 -10.64 10.37 -14.39
CA ARG A 341 -10.85 11.68 -15.00
C ARG A 341 -9.69 12.66 -14.82
N THR A 342 -8.83 12.45 -13.82
CA THR A 342 -7.71 13.35 -13.50
C THR A 342 -6.38 12.91 -14.10
N ARG A 343 -6.29 11.69 -14.64
CA ARG A 343 -5.16 11.33 -15.53
C ARG A 343 -5.24 12.22 -16.77
N PRO A 344 -4.26 13.10 -17.04
CA PRO A 344 -4.15 13.67 -18.37
C PRO A 344 -4.04 12.50 -19.32
N ALA A 345 -4.90 12.46 -20.35
CA ALA A 345 -4.73 11.52 -21.45
C ALA A 345 -3.27 11.63 -21.90
N GLY A 346 -2.49 10.56 -21.69
CA GLY A 346 -1.08 10.56 -22.00
C GLY A 346 -0.87 11.06 -23.43
N GLY A 347 0.02 12.04 -23.57
CA GLY A 347 0.50 12.51 -24.87
C GLY A 347 1.04 11.38 -25.74
N PRO A 348 1.21 11.63 -27.05
CA PRO A 348 1.27 10.59 -28.07
C PRO A 348 2.32 9.52 -27.76
N ARG A 349 1.89 8.24 -27.80
CA ARG A 349 2.81 7.11 -27.92
C ARG A 349 3.74 7.37 -29.09
N ALA A 350 5.01 7.65 -28.79
CA ALA A 350 6.06 7.66 -29.79
C ALA A 350 6.07 6.29 -30.47
N ARG A 351 5.89 6.31 -31.79
CA ARG A 351 5.99 5.16 -32.67
C ARG A 351 7.40 4.56 -32.53
N ALA A 352 7.47 3.25 -32.39
CA ALA A 352 8.58 2.42 -32.80
C ALA A 352 8.02 1.43 -33.83
#